data_AF-A0A377I467-F1
#
_entry.id   AF-A0A377I467-F1
#
_cell.length_a   1.000
_cell.length_b   1.000
_cell.length_c   1.000
_cell.angle_alpha   90.00
_cell.angle_beta   90.00
_cell.angle_gamma   90.00
#
_symmetry.space_group_name_H-M   'P 1'
#
loop_
_entity.id
_entity.type
_entity.pdbx_description
1 polymer ?
#
loop_
_entity_poly.entity_id
_entity_poly.type
_entity_poly.pdbx_seq_one_letter_code
_entity_poly.pdbx_strand_id
1 'polypeptide(L)'
;MITKIEKALIKRLTRGLGQMVYRVESYTGQLDDPNLDIRRLPAVLTSYGGSKITPVSVGMNSGKRFKNSDTFVVLVLTRSYRSDAAGRHGDERVIGTNQLIEAVKYLLINQTLGGLVEPIKPLRVRTLWNNAEVKAEKLSA
;
A
#
# COMPACT_ATOMS: atom_id res chain seq x y z
N MET A 1 -8.39 11.44 13.16
CA MET A 1 -8.28 9.96 13.20
C MET A 1 -7.30 9.45 12.15
N ILE A 2 -7.42 9.91 10.89
CA ILE A 2 -6.57 9.52 9.74
C ILE A 2 -5.06 9.49 10.07
N THR A 3 -4.49 10.57 10.59
CA THR A 3 -3.06 10.66 10.94
C THR A 3 -2.61 9.61 11.97
N LYS A 4 -3.48 9.22 12.91
CA LYS A 4 -3.15 8.18 13.90
C LYS A 4 -3.06 6.81 13.25
N ILE A 5 -3.99 6.51 12.32
CA ILE A 5 -3.99 5.27 11.54
C ILE A 5 -2.75 5.22 10.66
N GLU A 6 -2.42 6.29 9.93
CA GLU A 6 -1.23 6.35 9.08
C GLU A 6 0.07 6.10 9.87
N LYS A 7 0.24 6.79 11.01
CA LYS A 7 1.40 6.57 11.89
C LYS A 7 1.46 5.13 12.43
N ALA A 8 0.31 4.53 12.73
CA ALA A 8 0.25 3.15 13.19
C ALA A 8 0.57 2.14 12.07
N LEU A 9 0.13 2.40 10.83
CA LEU A 9 0.51 1.64 9.64
C LEU A 9 2.02 1.69 9.43
N ILE A 10 2.60 2.90 9.40
CA ILE A 10 4.05 3.10 9.27
C ILE A 10 4.78 2.31 10.36
N LYS A 11 4.41 2.50 11.64
CA LYS A 11 5.05 1.78 12.76
C LYS A 11 4.97 0.25 12.59
N ARG A 12 3.81 -0.28 12.19
CA ARG A 12 3.61 -1.72 11.98
C ARG A 12 4.48 -2.26 10.85
N LEU A 13 4.54 -1.53 9.73
CA LEU A 13 5.30 -1.87 8.55
C LEU A 13 6.80 -1.74 8.79
N THR A 14 7.28 -0.65 9.41
CA THR A 14 8.68 -0.49 9.80
C THR A 14 9.16 -1.67 10.65
N ARG A 15 8.40 -2.04 11.69
CA ARG A 15 8.75 -3.18 12.55
C ARG A 15 8.71 -4.52 11.82
N GLY A 16 7.77 -4.69 10.89
CA GLY A 16 7.54 -5.94 10.20
C GLY A 16 8.47 -6.21 9.03
N LEU A 17 8.81 -5.17 8.28
CA LEU A 17 9.67 -5.25 7.10
C LEU A 17 11.16 -5.24 7.47
N GLY A 18 11.51 -4.61 8.60
CA GLY A 18 12.89 -4.59 9.10
C GLY A 18 13.87 -4.12 8.03
N GLN A 19 14.87 -4.95 7.72
CA GLN A 19 15.91 -4.67 6.75
C GLN A 19 15.50 -4.92 5.28
N MET A 20 14.29 -5.41 5.01
CA MET A 20 13.80 -5.61 3.64
C MET A 20 13.67 -4.31 2.86
N VAL A 21 13.51 -3.18 3.56
CA VAL A 21 13.30 -1.85 2.97
C VAL A 21 14.19 -0.82 3.65
N TYR A 22 14.68 0.18 2.91
CA TYR A 22 15.49 1.23 3.52
C TYR A 22 14.63 2.24 4.31
N ARG A 23 13.36 2.42 3.93
CA ARG A 23 12.45 3.37 4.57
C ARG A 23 10.98 2.96 4.45
N VAL A 24 10.24 3.28 5.51
CA VAL A 24 8.77 3.31 5.53
C VAL A 24 8.30 4.67 6.00
N GLU A 25 7.47 5.36 5.23
CA GLU A 25 7.03 6.73 5.56
C GLU A 25 5.70 7.12 4.88
N SER A 26 5.22 8.34 5.12
CA SER A 26 4.06 8.90 4.41
C SER A 26 4.43 9.34 2.98
N TYR A 27 3.51 9.18 2.04
CA TYR A 27 3.63 9.74 0.70
C TYR A 27 3.44 11.26 0.74
N THR A 28 4.39 12.00 0.19
CA THR A 28 4.44 13.45 0.11
C THR A 28 4.74 13.96 -1.31
N GLY A 29 4.60 13.12 -2.33
CA GLY A 29 4.94 13.47 -3.72
C GLY A 29 6.23 12.84 -4.24
N GLN A 30 6.77 11.80 -3.58
CA GLN A 30 8.04 11.17 -3.95
C GLN A 30 8.06 10.63 -5.40
N LEU A 31 6.90 10.30 -5.97
CA LEU A 31 6.82 9.80 -7.35
C LEU A 31 6.97 10.91 -8.39
N ASP A 32 6.70 12.15 -7.99
CA ASP A 32 6.83 13.35 -8.84
C ASP A 32 8.17 14.06 -8.59
N ASP A 33 8.97 13.58 -7.64
CA ASP A 33 10.29 14.15 -7.30
C ASP A 33 11.38 13.59 -8.24
N PRO A 34 11.97 14.41 -9.13
CA PRO A 34 13.03 13.97 -10.02
C PRO A 34 14.32 13.57 -9.28
N ASN A 35 14.45 13.95 -8.00
CA ASN A 35 15.60 13.60 -7.15
C ASN A 35 15.37 12.34 -6.30
N LEU A 36 14.28 11.59 -6.53
CA LEU A 36 14.06 10.32 -5.84
C LEU A 36 15.27 9.40 -6.04
N ASP A 37 15.96 9.06 -4.95
CA ASP A 37 17.14 8.19 -4.99
C ASP A 37 16.75 6.73 -5.21
N ILE A 38 16.61 6.35 -6.49
CA ILE A 38 16.25 5.01 -6.94
C ILE A 38 17.25 3.96 -6.42
N ARG A 39 18.51 4.33 -6.14
CA ARG A 39 19.55 3.39 -5.71
C ARG A 39 19.31 2.85 -4.31
N ARG A 40 18.56 3.58 -3.48
CA ARG A 40 18.22 3.17 -2.11
C ARG A 40 17.03 2.22 -2.05
N LEU A 41 16.19 2.17 -3.10
CA LEU A 41 15.04 1.28 -3.15
C LEU A 41 15.45 -0.17 -2.85
N PRO A 42 14.64 -0.92 -2.08
CA PRO A 42 13.19 -0.74 -1.95
C PRO A 42 12.70 0.12 -0.77
N ALA A 43 11.60 0.84 -0.98
CA ALA A 43 10.88 1.62 0.05
C ALA A 43 9.38 1.30 0.03
N VAL A 44 8.72 1.58 1.16
CA VAL A 44 7.26 1.49 1.29
C VAL A 44 6.70 2.82 1.77
N LEU A 45 5.75 3.38 1.02
CA LEU A 45 5.10 4.64 1.37
C LEU A 45 3.63 4.38 1.72
N THR A 46 3.09 5.10 2.69
CA THR A 46 1.67 5.03 3.06
C THR A 46 0.99 6.35 2.73
N SER A 47 -0.24 6.30 2.23
CA SER A 47 -1.02 7.49 1.90
C SER A 47 -2.50 7.28 2.22
N TYR A 48 -3.21 8.36 2.53
CA TYR A 48 -4.66 8.33 2.65
C TYR A 48 -5.32 8.34 1.26
N GLY A 49 -6.13 7.33 0.98
CA GLY A 49 -6.80 7.13 -0.31
C GLY A 49 -8.24 7.68 -0.37
N GLY A 50 -8.74 8.26 0.71
CA GLY A 50 -10.08 8.82 0.79
C GLY A 50 -11.08 7.99 1.59
N SER A 51 -12.28 8.53 1.76
CA SER A 51 -13.37 7.96 2.56
C SER A 51 -14.60 7.72 1.72
N LYS A 52 -15.28 6.59 1.96
CA LYS A 52 -16.62 6.33 1.45
C LYS A 52 -17.62 6.43 2.60
N ILE A 53 -18.54 7.38 2.50
CA ILE A 53 -19.64 7.56 3.47
C ILE A 53 -20.90 6.97 2.85
N THR A 54 -21.54 6.04 3.57
CA THR A 54 -22.76 5.36 3.11
C THR A 54 -23.87 5.47 4.15
N PRO A 55 -25.11 5.83 3.78
CA PRO A 55 -26.23 5.78 4.69
C PRO A 55 -26.56 4.33 5.03
N VAL A 56 -26.87 4.07 6.29
CA VAL A 56 -27.27 2.77 6.81
C VAL A 56 -28.62 2.95 7.49
N SER A 57 -29.59 2.12 7.07
CA SER A 57 -30.91 2.06 7.72
C SER A 57 -30.78 1.33 9.05
N VAL A 58 -31.35 1.90 10.11
CA VAL A 58 -31.27 1.34 11.47
C VAL A 58 -32.67 0.93 11.94
N GLY A 59 -33.38 0.15 11.11
CA GLY A 59 -34.71 -0.35 11.39
C GLY A 59 -35.85 0.62 11.04
N MET A 60 -37.08 0.13 11.14
CA MET A 60 -38.29 0.77 10.61
C MET A 60 -38.61 2.15 11.24
N ASN A 61 -38.18 2.37 12.48
CA ASN A 61 -38.52 3.55 13.30
C ASN A 61 -37.32 4.41 13.74
N SER A 62 -36.10 4.09 13.30
CA SER A 62 -34.90 4.86 13.67
C SER A 62 -34.31 5.53 12.43
N GLY A 63 -33.92 6.80 12.55
CA GLY A 63 -33.43 7.62 11.45
C GLY A 63 -32.18 7.06 10.73
N LYS A 64 -31.76 7.73 9.65
CA LYS A 64 -30.57 7.33 8.87
C LYS A 64 -29.30 7.55 9.67
N ARG A 65 -28.44 6.53 9.79
CA ARG A 65 -27.05 6.66 10.26
C ARG A 65 -26.10 6.60 9.07
N PHE A 66 -24.84 7.01 9.27
CA PHE A 66 -23.83 6.96 8.24
C PHE A 66 -22.67 6.07 8.69
N LYS A 67 -22.27 5.14 7.82
CA LYS A 67 -21.06 4.36 7.96
C LYS A 67 -19.96 4.99 7.13
N ASN A 68 -18.87 5.37 7.79
CA ASN A 68 -17.65 5.83 7.13
C ASN A 68 -16.69 4.65 6.92
N SER A 69 -16.09 4.55 5.73
CA SER A 69 -15.06 3.57 5.41
C SER A 69 -13.86 4.29 4.80
N ASP A 70 -12.79 4.40 5.58
CA ASP A 70 -11.55 5.05 5.20
C ASP A 70 -10.64 4.07 4.45
N THR A 71 -10.06 4.50 3.34
CA THR A 71 -9.11 3.73 2.55
C THR A 71 -7.71 4.31 2.72
N PHE A 72 -6.73 3.44 2.97
CA PHE A 72 -5.31 3.77 2.94
C PHE A 72 -4.65 3.01 1.80
N VAL A 73 -3.68 3.64 1.16
CA VAL A 73 -2.88 3.07 0.08
C VAL A 73 -1.47 2.84 0.59
N VAL A 74 -0.92 1.66 0.32
CA VAL A 74 0.49 1.35 0.54
C VAL A 74 1.15 1.24 -0.83
N LEU A 75 2.10 2.13 -1.08
CA LEU A 75 2.90 2.17 -2.30
C LEU A 75 4.18 1.39 -2.03
N VAL A 76 4.46 0.39 -2.87
CA VAL A 76 5.68 -0.40 -2.80
C VAL A 76 6.59 0.06 -3.94
N LEU A 77 7.76 0.61 -3.60
CA LEU A 77 8.73 1.13 -4.55
C LEU A 77 9.92 0.19 -4.61
N THR A 78 10.20 -0.35 -5.79
CA THR A 78 11.34 -1.24 -6.05
C THR A 78 12.08 -0.74 -7.29
N ARG A 79 13.39 -1.00 -7.37
CA ARG A 79 14.15 -0.73 -8.59
C ARG A 79 13.92 -1.83 -9.63
N SER A 80 13.92 -1.45 -10.90
CA SER A 80 13.97 -2.44 -11.99
C SER A 80 15.38 -3.04 -12.06
N TYR A 81 15.47 -4.36 -12.12
CA TYR A 81 16.74 -5.08 -12.31
C TYR A 81 16.81 -5.58 -13.76
N ARG A 82 18.02 -5.65 -14.33
CA ARG A 82 18.23 -6.08 -15.73
C ARG A 82 17.65 -7.48 -16.04
N SER A 83 17.45 -8.32 -15.01
CA SER A 83 16.65 -9.55 -15.08
C SER A 83 15.28 -9.30 -14.47
N ASP A 84 14.24 -9.36 -15.29
CA ASP A 84 12.85 -9.08 -14.91
C ASP A 84 12.32 -10.11 -13.88
N ALA A 85 12.87 -11.33 -13.88
CA ALA A 85 12.53 -12.38 -12.93
C ALA A 85 13.04 -12.07 -11.51
N ALA A 86 14.29 -11.64 -11.36
CA ALA A 86 14.89 -11.30 -10.06
C ALA A 86 14.23 -10.05 -9.46
N GLY A 87 13.87 -9.07 -10.29
CA GLY A 87 13.15 -7.88 -9.83
C GLY A 87 11.74 -8.19 -9.30
N ARG A 88 11.02 -9.15 -9.89
CA ARG A 88 9.67 -9.52 -9.46
C ARG A 88 9.66 -10.49 -8.29
N HIS A 89 10.39 -11.60 -8.39
CA HIS A 89 10.35 -12.68 -7.40
C HIS A 89 11.34 -12.47 -6.25
N GLY A 90 12.42 -11.72 -6.50
CA GLY A 90 13.54 -11.62 -5.59
C GLY A 90 14.56 -12.74 -5.81
N ASP A 91 15.71 -12.58 -5.18
CA ASP A 91 16.76 -13.60 -5.04
C ASP A 91 17.46 -13.43 -3.68
N GLU A 92 18.57 -14.12 -3.44
CA GLU A 92 19.32 -14.03 -2.17
C GLU A 92 19.82 -12.62 -1.83
N ARG A 93 19.97 -11.74 -2.82
CA ARG A 93 20.55 -10.40 -2.68
C ARG A 93 19.55 -9.28 -2.98
N VAL A 94 18.42 -9.62 -3.58
CA VAL A 94 17.42 -8.67 -4.08
C VAL A 94 16.06 -9.01 -3.52
N ILE A 95 15.45 -8.03 -2.84
CA ILE A 95 14.04 -8.12 -2.46
C ILE A 95 13.17 -7.83 -3.68
N GLY A 96 12.40 -8.83 -4.10
CA GLY A 96 11.49 -8.72 -5.24
C GLY A 96 10.23 -7.91 -4.90
N THR A 97 9.62 -7.31 -5.93
CA THR A 97 8.36 -6.57 -5.76
C THR A 97 7.24 -7.45 -5.22
N ASN A 98 7.10 -8.69 -5.71
CA ASN A 98 6.05 -9.60 -5.25
C ASN A 98 6.29 -10.04 -3.81
N GLN A 99 7.55 -10.33 -3.46
CA GLN A 99 7.95 -10.66 -2.08
C GLN A 99 7.59 -9.53 -1.11
N LEU A 100 7.86 -8.28 -1.50
CA LEU A 100 7.54 -7.12 -0.67
C LEU A 100 6.03 -6.86 -0.58
N ILE A 101 5.28 -7.04 -1.67
CA ILE A 101 3.81 -6.99 -1.67
C ILE A 101 3.22 -8.04 -0.71
N GLU A 102 3.72 -9.28 -0.76
CA GLU A 102 3.27 -10.34 0.13
C GLU A 102 3.58 -10.03 1.58
N ALA A 103 4.79 -9.58 1.89
CA ALA A 103 5.16 -9.16 3.24
C ALA A 103 4.22 -8.07 3.77
N VAL A 104 3.97 -7.02 2.97
CA VAL A 104 3.01 -5.96 3.33
C VAL A 104 1.61 -6.53 3.58
N LYS A 105 1.12 -7.43 2.73
CA LYS A 105 -0.19 -8.08 2.92
C LYS A 105 -0.23 -8.85 4.25
N TYR A 106 0.75 -9.71 4.52
CA TYR A 106 0.79 -10.48 5.76
C TYR A 106 0.88 -9.59 7.00
N LEU A 107 1.60 -8.47 6.91
CA LEU A 107 1.75 -7.54 8.01
C LEU A 107 0.46 -6.78 8.34
N LEU A 108 -0.42 -6.56 7.37
CA LEU A 108 -1.61 -5.70 7.50
C LEU A 108 -2.93 -6.45 7.53
N ILE A 109 -3.05 -7.63 6.90
CA ILE A 109 -4.27 -8.42 6.92
C ILE A 109 -4.71 -8.67 8.36
N ASN A 110 -5.99 -8.39 8.61
CA ASN A 110 -6.65 -8.55 9.91
C ASN A 110 -6.01 -7.76 11.08
N GLN A 111 -5.09 -6.84 10.82
CA GLN A 111 -4.56 -5.98 11.86
C GLN A 111 -5.62 -4.99 12.33
N THR A 112 -5.69 -4.78 13.64
CA THR A 112 -6.53 -3.76 14.27
C THR A 112 -5.74 -2.50 14.67
N LEU A 113 -4.43 -2.50 14.42
CA LEU A 113 -3.50 -1.42 14.78
C LEU A 113 -3.61 -0.98 16.25
N GLY A 114 -3.78 -1.96 17.17
CA GLY A 114 -3.98 -1.70 18.59
C GLY A 114 -5.41 -1.26 18.95
N GLY A 115 -6.41 -1.72 18.19
CA GLY A 115 -7.82 -1.35 18.39
C GLY A 115 -8.21 -0.01 17.77
N LEU A 116 -7.34 0.61 16.97
CA LEU A 116 -7.63 1.86 16.27
C LEU A 116 -8.64 1.68 15.13
N VAL A 117 -8.69 0.48 14.55
CA VAL A 117 -9.55 0.15 13.40
C VAL A 117 -10.16 -1.23 13.55
N GLU A 118 -11.30 -1.45 12.89
CA GLU A 118 -11.74 -2.80 12.56
C GLU A 118 -10.64 -3.54 11.77
N PRO A 119 -10.58 -4.88 11.82
CA PRO A 119 -9.57 -5.66 11.09
C PRO A 119 -9.43 -5.21 9.64
N ILE A 120 -8.22 -4.80 9.26
CA ILE A 120 -7.93 -4.26 7.93
C ILE A 120 -8.21 -5.32 6.86
N LYS A 121 -8.96 -4.90 5.84
CA LYS A 121 -9.34 -5.72 4.68
C LYS A 121 -8.54 -5.27 3.46
N PRO A 122 -7.76 -6.16 2.82
CA PRO A 122 -7.16 -5.87 1.53
C PRO A 122 -8.25 -5.64 0.49
N LEU A 123 -8.11 -4.58 -0.31
CA LEU A 123 -9.06 -4.29 -1.38
C LEU A 123 -8.54 -4.80 -2.73
N ARG A 124 -7.36 -4.35 -3.14
CA ARG A 124 -6.71 -4.72 -4.40
C ARG A 124 -5.23 -4.40 -4.37
N VAL A 125 -4.45 -5.10 -5.19
CA VAL A 125 -3.08 -4.74 -5.55
C VAL A 125 -3.10 -4.35 -7.03
N ARG A 126 -2.47 -3.23 -7.37
CA ARG A 126 -2.35 -2.77 -8.76
C ARG A 126 -1.01 -2.04 -8.94
N THR A 127 -0.46 -2.10 -10.14
CA THR A 127 0.65 -1.24 -10.54
C THR A 127 0.14 0.20 -10.73
N LEU A 128 1.02 1.17 -10.52
CA LEU A 128 0.71 2.60 -10.70
C LEU A 128 1.01 3.09 -12.12
N TRP A 129 1.39 2.19 -13.04
CA TRP A 129 1.60 2.54 -14.44
C TRP A 129 0.33 3.15 -15.03
N ASN A 130 0.52 4.26 -15.75
CA ASN A 130 -0.55 4.90 -16.46
C ASN A 130 -1.04 3.93 -17.56
N ASN A 131 -2.25 3.39 -17.43
CA ASN A 131 -2.85 2.43 -18.38
C ASN A 131 -2.89 2.93 -19.84
N ALA A 132 -2.55 4.19 -20.11
CA ALA A 132 -2.39 4.74 -21.45
C ALA A 132 -1.18 4.12 -22.19
N GLU A 133 -0.06 3.88 -21.52
CA GLU A 133 1.13 3.28 -22.15
C GLU A 133 0.95 1.77 -22.37
N VAL A 134 0.31 1.07 -21.42
CA VAL A 134 0.01 -0.37 -21.54
C VAL A 134 -1.03 -0.67 -22.62
N LYS A 135 -1.93 0.28 -22.95
CA LYS A 135 -2.84 0.11 -24.10
C LYS A 135 -2.11 0.08 -25.45
N ALA A 136 -0.91 0.66 -25.55
CA ALA A 136 -0.08 0.59 -26.74
C ALA A 136 0.62 -0.78 -26.85
N GLU A 137 1.02 -1.37 -25.73
CA GLU A 137 1.58 -2.72 -25.67
C GLU A 137 0.50 -3.74 -25.34
N LYS A 138 -0.34 -4.06 -26.33
CA LYS A 138 -1.24 -5.22 -26.29
C LYS A 138 -0.41 -6.51 -26.16
N LEU A 139 -0.19 -6.97 -24.94
CA LEU A 139 0.09 -8.37 -24.68
C LEU A 139 -1.25 -9.06 -24.41
N SER A 140 -1.72 -9.80 -25.41
CA SER A 140 -2.76 -10.82 -25.21
C SER A 140 -2.15 -11.98 -24.42
N ALA A 141 -2.84 -12.40 -23.35
CA ALA A 141 -2.67 -13.71 -22.77
C ALA A 141 -3.59 -14.71 -23.48
#